data_AF-A0A6S7KJC4-F1
#
_entry.id   AF-A0A6S7KJC4-F1
#
_cell.length_a   1.000
_cell.length_b   1.000
_cell.length_c   1.000
_cell.angle_alpha   90.00
_cell.angle_beta   90.00
_cell.angle_gamma   90.00
#
_symmetry.space_group_name_H-M   'P 1'
#
loop_
_entity.id
_entity.type
_entity.pdbx_description
1 polymer ?
#
loop_
_entity_poly.entity_id
_entity_poly.type
_entity_poly.pdbx_seq_one_letter_code
_entity_poly.pdbx_strand_id
1 'polypeptide(L)'
;MKKCLEATRQLADMRQKLLTNQQMVALLEKLIACLSKLLLSTQEYHPMSCIPLLQDMLQFSAFYVFTKRGTDLVFEKFIIHCCNLMTNITKCESYRPPNTTTDSIDQAILKAHQILKSFFSQAVLDEIIKTLVSHYFLLTRE
;
A
#
# COMPACT_ATOMS: atom_id res chain seq x y z
N MET A 1 3.44 -9.65 10.05
CA MET A 1 2.99 -8.73 8.98
C MET A 1 1.63 -9.05 8.39
N LYS A 2 1.32 -10.28 7.94
CA LYS A 2 -0.01 -10.63 7.38
C LYS A 2 -1.20 -10.25 8.30
N LYS A 3 -1.11 -10.60 9.60
CA LYS A 3 -2.10 -10.21 10.61
C LYS A 3 -2.26 -8.69 10.77
N CYS A 4 -1.21 -7.91 10.47
CA CYS A 4 -1.25 -6.45 10.52
C CYS A 4 -2.14 -5.90 9.40
N LEU A 5 -1.90 -6.33 8.16
CA LEU A 5 -2.72 -5.97 7.00
C LEU A 5 -4.19 -6.33 7.21
N GLU A 6 -4.44 -7.53 7.73
CA GLU A 6 -5.80 -8.02 8.01
C GLU A 6 -6.49 -7.20 9.11
N ALA A 7 -5.77 -6.91 10.21
CA ALA A 7 -6.27 -6.03 11.26
C ALA A 7 -6.59 -4.63 10.74
N THR A 8 -5.71 -4.04 9.92
CA THR A 8 -5.97 -2.72 9.32
C THR A 8 -7.24 -2.72 8.47
N ARG A 9 -7.49 -3.78 7.69
CA ARG A 9 -8.72 -3.93 6.91
C ARG A 9 -9.96 -4.00 7.80
N GLN A 10 -9.94 -4.84 8.83
CA GLN A 10 -11.07 -4.97 9.76
C GLN A 10 -11.37 -3.65 10.49
N LEU A 11 -10.34 -2.91 10.90
CA LEU A 11 -10.50 -1.63 11.59
C LEU A 11 -11.07 -0.55 10.65
N ALA A 12 -10.66 -0.53 9.38
CA ALA A 12 -11.24 0.38 8.38
C ALA A 12 -12.73 0.10 8.17
N ASP A 13 -13.13 -1.17 8.08
CA ASP A 13 -14.54 -1.55 7.97
C ASP A 13 -15.35 -1.20 9.24
N MET A 14 -14.75 -1.36 10.43
CA MET A 14 -15.39 -0.99 11.70
C MET A 14 -15.60 0.52 11.83
N ARG A 15 -14.70 1.34 11.29
CA ARG A 15 -14.81 2.81 11.33
C ARG A 15 -16.13 3.30 10.73
N GLN A 16 -16.55 2.77 9.58
CA GLN A 16 -17.82 3.17 8.96
C GLN A 16 -19.05 2.84 9.83
N LYS A 17 -19.00 1.77 10.62
CA LYS A 17 -20.10 1.38 11.50
C LYS A 17 -20.22 2.25 12.76
N LEU A 18 -19.14 2.96 13.11
CA LEU A 18 -19.02 3.70 14.36
C LEU A 18 -18.92 5.21 14.16
N LEU A 19 -19.30 5.72 12.98
CA LEU A 19 -19.24 7.16 12.62
C LEU A 19 -19.98 8.08 13.60
N THR A 20 -20.94 7.54 14.37
CA THR A 20 -21.67 8.26 15.42
C THR A 20 -20.88 8.49 16.70
N ASN A 21 -19.79 7.76 16.94
CA ASN A 21 -18.94 7.90 18.13
C ASN A 21 -17.56 8.45 17.74
N GLN A 22 -17.42 9.78 17.78
CA GLN A 22 -16.19 10.46 17.36
C GLN A 22 -14.95 10.07 18.17
N GLN A 23 -15.09 9.74 19.45
CA GLN A 23 -13.96 9.30 20.28
C GLN A 23 -13.44 7.93 19.82
N MET A 24 -14.35 7.00 19.52
CA MET A 24 -13.99 5.67 19.00
C MET A 24 -13.38 5.76 17.60
N VAL A 25 -13.92 6.61 16.72
CA VAL A 25 -13.35 6.86 15.40
C VAL A 25 -11.92 7.39 15.52
N ALA A 26 -11.67 8.37 16.39
CA ALA A 26 -10.32 8.92 16.58
C ALA A 26 -9.32 7.87 17.11
N LEU A 27 -9.75 6.96 17.98
CA LEU A 27 -8.91 5.85 18.46
C LEU A 27 -8.61 4.84 17.33
N LEU A 28 -9.62 4.49 16.53
CA LEU A 28 -9.46 3.61 15.38
C LEU A 28 -8.51 4.20 14.34
N GLU A 29 -8.64 5.48 14.01
CA GLU A 29 -7.75 6.17 13.07
C GLU A 29 -6.30 6.21 13.58
N LYS A 30 -6.10 6.46 14.88
CA LYS A 30 -4.77 6.38 15.50
C LYS A 30 -4.18 4.97 15.41
N LEU A 31 -4.98 3.93 15.64
CA LEU A 31 -4.54 2.55 15.55
C LEU A 31 -4.20 2.17 14.11
N ILE A 32 -5.06 2.51 13.14
CA ILE A 32 -4.83 2.32 11.70
C ILE A 32 -3.53 3.02 11.28
N ALA A 33 -3.32 4.27 11.70
CA ALA A 33 -2.10 5.02 11.40
C ALA A 33 -0.84 4.34 12.00
N CYS A 34 -0.94 3.84 13.23
CA CYS A 34 0.14 3.10 13.88
C CYS A 34 0.52 1.83 13.11
N LEU A 35 -0.48 1.02 12.74
CA LEU A 35 -0.27 -0.21 11.96
C LEU A 35 0.31 0.09 10.58
N SER A 36 -0.16 1.14 9.92
CA SER A 36 0.35 1.59 8.62
C SER A 36 1.81 2.02 8.71
N LYS A 37 2.18 2.75 9.76
CA LYS A 37 3.56 3.17 10.01
C LYS A 37 4.48 1.98 10.25
N LEU A 38 4.01 0.98 11.01
CA LEU A 38 4.75 -0.26 11.22
C LEU A 38 5.01 -1.00 9.89
N LEU A 39 4.01 -1.08 9.00
CA LEU A 39 4.17 -1.69 7.68
C LEU A 39 5.20 -0.91 6.83
N LEU A 40 5.11 0.42 6.81
CA LEU A 40 6.07 1.29 6.11
C LEU A 40 7.50 1.08 6.62
N SER A 41 7.71 1.15 7.93
CA SER A 41 9.04 0.97 8.52
C SER A 41 9.57 -0.44 8.30
N THR A 42 8.72 -1.47 8.35
CA THR A 42 9.18 -2.84 8.07
C THR A 42 9.61 -2.98 6.61
N GLN A 43 8.86 -2.38 5.69
CA GLN A 43 9.22 -2.36 4.27
C GLN A 43 10.52 -1.60 3.99
N GLU A 44 10.77 -0.52 4.72
CA GLU A 44 11.97 0.32 4.58
C GLU A 44 13.22 -0.35 5.15
N TYR A 45 13.15 -0.87 6.38
CA TYR A 45 14.32 -1.44 7.07
C TYR A 45 14.53 -2.93 6.80
N HIS A 46 13.49 -3.67 6.41
CA HIS A 46 13.53 -5.11 6.19
C HIS A 46 12.79 -5.56 4.90
N PRO A 47 13.15 -5.01 3.72
CA PRO A 47 12.43 -5.25 2.46
C PRO A 47 12.39 -6.73 2.05
N MET A 48 13.43 -7.51 2.35
CA MET A 48 13.47 -8.94 2.01
C MET A 48 12.40 -9.75 2.74
N SER A 49 12.11 -9.42 4.00
CA SER A 49 11.07 -10.07 4.80
C SER A 49 9.65 -9.78 4.27
N CYS A 50 9.49 -8.73 3.47
CA CYS A 50 8.23 -8.31 2.88
C CYS A 50 7.89 -9.01 1.57
N ILE A 51 8.86 -9.65 0.90
CA ILE A 51 8.67 -10.29 -0.41
C ILE A 51 7.47 -11.26 -0.44
N PRO A 52 7.26 -12.15 0.56
CA PRO A 52 6.12 -13.07 0.56
C PRO A 52 4.75 -12.38 0.62
N LEU A 53 4.71 -11.10 1.02
CA LEU A 53 3.49 -10.31 1.20
C LEU A 53 3.41 -9.14 0.22
N LEU A 54 4.35 -9.04 -0.72
CA LEU A 54 4.49 -7.88 -1.61
C LEU A 54 3.23 -7.68 -2.46
N GLN A 55 2.71 -8.78 -3.02
CA GLN A 55 1.48 -8.76 -3.81
C GLN A 55 0.28 -8.31 -2.97
N ASP A 56 0.13 -8.85 -1.75
CA ASP A 56 -0.95 -8.48 -0.83
C ASP A 56 -0.86 -7.00 -0.45
N MET A 57 0.34 -6.48 -0.18
CA MET A 57 0.57 -5.07 0.15
C MET A 57 0.20 -4.15 -1.02
N LEU A 58 0.60 -4.49 -2.24
CA LEU A 58 0.28 -3.71 -3.44
C LEU A 58 -1.23 -3.71 -3.72
N GLN A 59 -1.88 -4.87 -3.68
CA GLN A 59 -3.33 -4.98 -3.86
C GLN A 59 -4.10 -4.25 -2.76
N PHE A 60 -3.63 -4.35 -1.51
CA PHE A 60 -4.20 -3.63 -0.38
C PHE A 60 -4.14 -2.12 -0.61
N SER A 61 -2.96 -1.57 -0.91
CA SER A 61 -2.80 -0.14 -1.14
C SER A 61 -3.59 0.33 -2.35
N ALA A 62 -3.58 -0.41 -3.46
CA ALA A 62 -4.35 -0.02 -4.64
C ALA A 62 -5.86 -0.05 -4.41
N PHE A 63 -6.37 -1.01 -3.63
CA PHE A 63 -7.78 -1.05 -3.27
C PHE A 63 -8.20 0.23 -2.52
N TYR A 64 -7.44 0.65 -1.50
CA TYR A 64 -7.82 1.80 -0.67
C TYR A 64 -7.57 3.17 -1.32
N VAL A 65 -6.68 3.24 -2.31
CA VAL A 65 -6.33 4.50 -3.00
C VAL A 65 -7.11 4.66 -4.30
N PHE A 66 -7.24 3.60 -5.10
CA PHE A 66 -7.72 3.70 -6.49
C PHE A 66 -9.12 3.11 -6.73
N THR A 67 -9.81 2.66 -5.68
CA THR A 67 -11.20 2.20 -5.82
C THR A 67 -12.12 3.05 -4.99
N LYS A 68 -13.28 3.43 -5.56
CA LYS A 68 -14.31 4.20 -4.86
C LYS A 68 -14.68 3.58 -3.51
N ARG A 69 -14.89 2.25 -3.49
CA ARG A 69 -15.22 1.52 -2.26
C ARG A 69 -14.12 1.64 -1.20
N GLY A 70 -12.85 1.58 -1.60
CA GLY A 70 -11.74 1.71 -0.68
C GLY A 70 -11.59 3.13 -0.14
N THR A 71 -11.69 4.14 -1.01
CA THR A 71 -11.55 5.55 -0.63
C THR A 71 -12.63 5.98 0.39
N ASP A 72 -13.86 5.50 0.24
CA ASP A 72 -14.97 5.81 1.16
C ASP A 72 -14.78 5.22 2.58
N LEU A 73 -13.93 4.19 2.74
CA LEU A 73 -13.69 3.52 4.02
C LEU A 73 -12.62 4.24 4.87
N VAL A 74 -11.78 5.04 4.24
CA VAL A 74 -10.53 5.52 4.84
C VAL A 74 -10.49 7.03 5.00
N PHE A 75 -9.43 7.53 5.62
CA PHE A 75 -9.18 8.95 5.85
C PHE A 75 -7.88 9.36 5.16
N GLU A 76 -7.71 10.66 4.91
CA GLU A 76 -6.64 11.21 4.08
C GLU A 76 -5.24 10.73 4.47
N LYS A 77 -4.92 10.75 5.77
CA LYS A 77 -3.62 10.30 6.27
C LYS A 77 -3.34 8.83 5.96
N PHE A 78 -4.36 7.98 5.94
CA PHE A 78 -4.20 6.57 5.56
C PHE A 78 -3.95 6.39 4.06
N ILE A 79 -4.58 7.23 3.22
CA ILE A 79 -4.32 7.26 1.77
C ILE A 79 -2.85 7.60 1.53
N ILE A 80 -2.32 8.63 2.21
CA ILE A 80 -0.91 9.02 2.13
C ILE A 80 0.00 7.84 2.52
N HIS A 81 -0.33 7.11 3.59
CA HIS A 81 0.44 5.93 3.99
C HIS A 81 0.41 4.82 2.93
N CYS A 82 -0.71 4.58 2.26
CA CYS A 82 -0.79 3.59 1.18
C CYS A 82 0.01 4.01 -0.05
N CYS A 83 -0.05 5.29 -0.44
CA CYS A 83 0.76 5.83 -1.54
C CYS A 83 2.26 5.73 -1.24
N ASN A 84 2.67 6.07 -0.02
CA ASN A 84 4.06 5.94 0.42
C ASN A 84 4.52 4.49 0.43
N LEU A 85 3.65 3.55 0.82
CA LEU A 85 3.98 2.13 0.81
C LEU A 85 4.25 1.61 -0.60
N MET A 86 3.37 1.94 -1.56
CA MET A 86 3.58 1.60 -2.97
C MET A 86 4.85 2.27 -3.53
N THR A 87 5.12 3.52 -3.16
CA THR A 87 6.32 4.24 -3.57
C THR A 87 7.60 3.58 -3.03
N ASN A 88 7.62 3.20 -1.74
CA ASN A 88 8.75 2.52 -1.12
C ASN A 88 9.00 1.15 -1.76
N ILE A 89 7.94 0.41 -2.05
CA ILE A 89 8.01 -0.88 -2.73
C ILE A 89 8.60 -0.72 -4.15
N THR A 90 8.09 0.23 -4.94
CA THR A 90 8.52 0.43 -6.34
C THR A 90 9.94 0.97 -6.46
N LYS A 91 10.39 1.80 -5.52
CA LYS A 91 11.74 2.37 -5.49
C LYS A 91 12.78 1.51 -4.75
N CYS A 92 12.38 0.36 -4.21
CA CYS A 92 13.28 -0.48 -3.43
C CYS A 92 14.36 -1.11 -4.31
N GLU A 93 15.62 -0.72 -4.10
CA GLU A 93 16.77 -1.25 -4.84
C GLU A 93 16.95 -2.76 -4.65
N SER A 94 16.59 -3.29 -3.47
CA SER A 94 16.68 -4.72 -3.15
C SER A 94 15.75 -5.60 -3.99
N TYR A 95 14.76 -5.03 -4.69
CA TYR A 95 13.86 -5.77 -5.59
C TYR A 95 14.27 -5.69 -7.06
N ARG A 96 15.32 -4.93 -7.38
CA ARG A 96 15.83 -4.82 -8.74
C ARG A 96 16.65 -6.07 -9.09
N PRO A 97 16.39 -6.74 -10.22
CA PRO A 97 17.22 -7.84 -10.66
C PRO A 97 18.64 -7.35 -10.93
N PRO A 98 19.70 -8.09 -10.54
CA PRO A 98 21.08 -7.72 -10.84
C PRO A 98 21.31 -7.63 -12.35
N ASN A 99 22.12 -6.65 -12.79
CA ASN A 99 22.48 -6.50 -14.21
C ASN A 99 23.48 -7.58 -14.70
N THR A 100 24.06 -8.35 -13.78
CA THR A 100 25.06 -9.38 -14.07
C THR A 100 24.47 -10.77 -13.91
N THR A 101 24.56 -11.56 -14.97
CA THR A 101 24.27 -13.00 -15.03
C THR A 101 25.31 -13.76 -14.20
N THR A 102 25.23 -13.66 -12.88
CA THR A 102 25.87 -14.62 -11.97
C THR A 102 24.81 -15.64 -11.59
N ASP A 103 25.13 -16.93 -11.71
CA ASP A 103 24.23 -18.08 -11.56
C ASP A 103 23.57 -18.23 -10.17
N SER A 104 23.71 -17.26 -9.27
CA SER A 104 23.07 -17.22 -7.95
C SER A 104 22.23 -15.95 -7.74
N ILE A 105 21.37 -15.60 -8.70
CA ILE A 105 20.34 -14.58 -8.41
C ILE A 105 19.36 -15.18 -7.39
N ASP A 106 19.23 -14.53 -6.24
CA ASP A 106 18.31 -14.94 -5.19
C ASP A 106 16.89 -15.08 -5.75
N GLN A 107 16.30 -16.28 -5.62
CA GLN A 107 14.94 -16.55 -6.10
C GLN A 107 13.91 -15.59 -5.50
N ALA A 108 14.16 -15.09 -4.29
CA ALA A 108 13.31 -14.09 -3.65
C ALA A 108 13.29 -12.76 -4.42
N ILE A 109 14.43 -12.30 -4.92
CA ILE A 109 14.54 -11.04 -5.69
C ILE A 109 13.83 -11.20 -7.05
N LEU A 110 14.01 -12.34 -7.72
CA LEU A 110 13.29 -12.65 -8.97
C LEU A 110 11.77 -12.66 -8.76
N LYS A 111 11.30 -13.27 -7.67
CA LYS A 111 9.88 -13.27 -7.29
C LYS A 111 9.37 -11.85 -7.05
N ALA A 112 10.10 -11.04 -6.29
CA ALA A 112 9.73 -9.65 -6.05
C ALA A 112 9.61 -8.86 -7.35
N HIS A 113 10.60 -8.98 -8.24
CA HIS A 113 10.59 -8.33 -9.55
C HIS A 113 9.40 -8.78 -10.41
N GLN A 114 9.11 -10.09 -10.44
CA GLN A 114 7.97 -10.63 -11.18
C GLN A 114 6.63 -10.13 -10.63
N ILE A 115 6.47 -10.05 -9.30
CA ILE A 115 5.28 -9.47 -8.66
C ILE A 115 5.11 -8.00 -9.07
N LEU A 116 6.16 -7.19 -9.03
CA LEU A 116 6.09 -5.78 -9.44
C LEU A 116 5.69 -5.66 -10.91
N LYS A 117 6.34 -6.41 -11.80
CA LYS A 117 6.07 -6.38 -13.24
C LYS A 117 4.66 -6.83 -13.58
N SER A 118 4.16 -7.86 -12.91
CA SER A 118 2.80 -8.39 -13.13
C SER A 118 1.72 -7.47 -12.55
N PHE A 119 1.96 -6.87 -11.39
CA PHE A 119 1.03 -5.96 -10.74
C PHE A 119 0.90 -4.65 -11.52
N PHE A 120 2.02 -4.00 -11.84
CA PHE A 120 2.06 -2.75 -12.60
C PHE A 120 1.96 -3.00 -14.11
N SER A 121 0.92 -3.73 -14.52
CA SER A 121 0.55 -3.87 -15.92
C SER A 121 0.10 -2.52 -16.50
N GLN A 122 0.12 -2.39 -17.83
CA GLN A 122 -0.30 -1.16 -18.51
C GLN A 122 -1.69 -0.70 -18.07
N ALA A 123 -2.66 -1.61 -18.03
CA ALA A 123 -4.03 -1.29 -17.62
C ALA A 123 -4.13 -0.78 -16.17
N VAL A 124 -3.32 -1.34 -15.26
CA VAL A 124 -3.28 -0.87 -13.87
C VAL A 124 -2.65 0.52 -13.78
N LEU A 125 -1.57 0.76 -14.52
CA LEU A 125 -0.92 2.07 -14.56
C LEU A 125 -1.85 3.15 -15.13
N ASP A 126 -2.60 2.84 -16.19
CA ASP A 126 -3.54 3.77 -16.79
C ASP A 126 -4.63 4.20 -15.80
N GLU A 127 -5.21 3.24 -15.05
CA GLU A 127 -6.20 3.55 -14.01
C GLU A 127 -5.62 4.33 -12.83
N ILE A 128 -4.39 4.00 -12.41
CA ILE A 128 -3.67 4.76 -11.37
C ILE A 128 -3.48 6.21 -11.81
N ILE A 129 -2.93 6.44 -13.01
CA ILE A 129 -2.65 7.78 -13.54
C ILE A 129 -3.96 8.57 -13.68
N LYS A 130 -4.98 7.97 -14.28
CA LYS A 130 -6.30 8.58 -14.43
C LYS A 130 -6.89 8.99 -13.09
N THR A 131 -6.79 8.13 -12.07
CA THR A 131 -7.30 8.42 -10.73
C THR A 131 -6.52 9.55 -10.05
N LEU A 132 -5.19 9.52 -10.12
CA LEU A 132 -4.33 10.58 -9.57
C LEU A 132 -4.68 11.94 -10.17
N VAL A 133 -4.74 12.03 -11.50
CA VAL A 133 -5.06 13.28 -12.20
C VAL A 133 -6.48 13.75 -11.91
N SER A 134 -7.45 12.84 -11.91
CA SER A 134 -8.88 13.21 -11.80
C SER A 134 -9.36 13.46 -10.37
N HIS A 135 -8.69 12.93 -9.35
CA HIS A 135 -9.18 12.99 -7.96
C HIS A 135 -8.20 13.60 -6.97
N TYR A 136 -6.88 13.40 -7.16
CA TYR A 136 -5.88 13.79 -6.16
C TYR A 136 -5.07 15.04 -6.57
N PHE A 137 -4.90 15.29 -7.87
CA PHE A 137 -4.15 16.45 -8.39
C PHE A 137 -5.05 17.61 -8.80
N LEU A 138 -6.37 17.47 -8.66
CA LEU A 138 -7.25 18.62 -8.80
C LEU A 138 -6.86 19.65 -7.74
N LEU A 139 -6.51 20.85 -8.19
CA LEU A 139 -6.39 22.03 -7.34
C LEU A 139 -7.77 22.33 -6.75
N THR A 140 -8.14 21.66 -5.66
CA THR A 140 -9.22 22.14 -4.80
C THR A 140 -8.78 23.48 -4.24
N ARG A 141 -9.60 24.52 -4.45
CA ARG A 141 -9.41 25.79 -3.75
C ARG A 141 -9.58 25.49 -2.27
N GLU A 142 -8.49 25.55 -1.51
CA GLU A 142 -8.53 25.59 -0.04
C GLU A 142 -9.38 26.77 0.44
#